data_AF-A0AAN6DRH9-F1
#
_entry.id   AF-A0AAN6DRH9-F1
#
_cell.length_a   1.000
_cell.length_b   1.000
_cell.length_c   1.000
_cell.angle_alpha   90.00
_cell.angle_beta   90.00
_cell.angle_gamma   90.00
#
_symmetry.space_group_name_H-M   'P 1'
#
loop_
_entity.id
_entity.type
_entity.pdbx_description
1 polymer ?
#
loop_
_entity_poly.entity_id
_entity_poly.type
_entity_poly.pdbx_seq_one_letter_code
_entity_poly.pdbx_strand_id
1 'polypeptide(L)'
;MAATAAITMAHQMPPMSIPQMPRIRPPRMLKGTKSPNTDPQPPLGPSGEDRWWVQGKWRKHNANALKDRAQIQSRQAVKALRHGTHGLDIYAYRHVRTNQVVYSLTRTLQSTKVLNQLVFHGKKTVPSSVRTDMWTPHFSIHFPSTPAGALEGLFAFQKLRELSLQRQLSPPDDLIRVTEEDIAVIKSKIGNPVDHQEMAAREELTGKIPKIGEILPKKLHARRLMDHKATSVADAAFVLDWISSGPGPLERLVEVATNRAVRHSQKTRRARQRANTIRKEETSEQQKLEDRASWALEVHESDNRSRLPLMRAALEQLSMEHQGLVSCGRLVEAENIRELRDAVKEWEAFYDGDASKVDVEAWSRRQYTLRQAERRAIEEWFDLHDVPMSEHGSVWKNVAEARQAALNQFEEKEGKILQDSDKGKPDWAELREVKMYWADLNDGLFAASWPQNVVHSRLAPFNVARGQPRRPQGAAGAVLKQLKDAKKTDQAETEQTRQDTILSKSVHVIGGRLDDGWMPVEFASGVKQPAPLQPRQPDAEDLEDSYAYEQDQERGRGTAGEDIAAVREDVEHSNTGILARGWGRVRGFFGRRKRESTIYEDR
;
A
#
# COMPACT_ATOMS: atom_id res chain seq x y z
N MET A 1 71.75 40.84 -27.46
CA MET A 1 70.57 41.55 -26.92
C MET A 1 69.71 42.16 -28.05
N ALA A 2 69.29 41.37 -29.05
CA ALA A 2 68.37 41.80 -30.11
C ALA A 2 67.27 40.77 -30.43
N ALA A 3 67.29 39.60 -29.78
CA ALA A 3 66.29 38.53 -29.99
C ALA A 3 65.11 38.58 -29.00
N THR A 4 65.21 39.38 -27.93
CA THR A 4 64.17 39.48 -26.89
C THR A 4 63.09 40.52 -27.20
N ALA A 5 63.27 41.38 -28.21
CA ALA A 5 62.29 42.39 -28.59
C ALA A 5 61.20 41.89 -29.57
N ALA A 6 61.42 40.75 -30.24
CA ALA A 6 60.46 40.22 -31.21
C ALA A 6 59.31 39.42 -30.57
N ILE A 7 59.49 38.91 -29.35
CA ILE A 7 58.50 38.05 -28.67
C ILE A 7 57.42 38.89 -27.95
N THR A 8 57.71 40.14 -27.59
CA THR A 8 56.77 40.99 -26.85
C THR A 8 55.73 41.70 -27.72
N MET A 9 55.93 41.80 -29.05
CA MET A 9 54.96 42.45 -29.93
C MET A 9 53.83 41.53 -30.46
N ALA A 10 53.93 40.21 -30.28
CA ALA A 10 52.88 39.28 -30.73
C ALA A 10 51.67 39.19 -29.78
N HIS A 11 51.72 39.82 -28.60
CA HIS A 11 50.67 39.75 -27.58
C HIS A 11 49.76 40.99 -27.47
N GLN A 12 49.83 41.94 -28.42
CA GLN A 12 49.00 43.16 -28.41
C GLN A 12 47.90 43.21 -29.48
N MET A 13 47.57 42.09 -30.12
CA MET A 13 46.33 42.00 -30.90
C MET A 13 45.23 41.44 -29.99
N PRO A 14 44.22 42.25 -29.56
CA PRO A 14 43.06 41.71 -28.87
C PRO A 14 42.42 40.64 -29.78
N PRO A 15 42.05 39.46 -29.25
CA PRO A 15 41.45 38.43 -30.07
C PRO A 15 40.21 39.01 -30.72
N MET A 16 40.19 39.07 -32.06
CA MET A 16 39.01 39.52 -32.79
C MET A 16 37.84 38.67 -32.31
N SER A 17 36.80 39.33 -31.79
CA SER A 17 35.60 38.67 -31.33
C SER A 17 34.96 37.97 -32.52
N ILE A 18 35.11 36.64 -32.57
CA ILE A 18 34.36 35.83 -33.53
C ILE A 18 32.89 36.18 -33.27
N PRO A 19 32.16 36.71 -34.27
CA PRO A 19 30.76 37.05 -34.09
C PRO A 19 30.04 35.81 -33.62
N GLN A 20 29.21 35.93 -32.58
CA GLN A 20 28.47 34.79 -32.05
C GLN A 20 27.69 34.15 -33.19
N MET A 21 28.12 32.96 -33.62
CA MET A 21 27.36 32.18 -34.59
C MET A 21 25.94 32.08 -34.05
N PRO A 22 24.91 32.46 -34.83
CA PRO A 22 23.54 32.29 -34.39
C PRO A 22 23.37 30.81 -34.06
N ARG A 23 23.08 30.49 -32.79
CA ARG A 23 22.77 29.13 -32.37
C ARG A 23 21.48 28.75 -33.08
N ILE A 24 21.60 28.16 -34.28
CA ILE A 24 20.50 27.57 -35.01
C ILE A 24 19.98 26.48 -34.08
N ARG A 25 18.86 26.75 -33.42
CA ARG A 25 18.21 25.76 -32.58
C ARG A 25 17.81 24.63 -33.52
N PRO A 26 18.18 23.37 -33.24
CA PRO A 26 17.73 22.27 -34.07
C PRO A 26 16.20 22.34 -34.20
N PRO A 27 15.64 22.01 -35.36
CA PRO A 27 14.21 22.12 -35.60
C PRO A 27 13.46 21.43 -34.47
N ARG A 28 12.54 22.16 -33.85
CA ARG A 28 11.76 21.68 -32.72
C ARG A 28 10.96 20.48 -33.21
N MET A 29 11.34 19.28 -32.77
CA MET A 29 10.61 18.07 -33.11
C MET A 29 9.14 18.24 -32.72
N LEU A 30 8.24 17.82 -33.61
CA LEU A 30 6.81 17.83 -33.33
C LEU A 30 6.54 17.02 -32.07
N LYS A 31 5.69 17.55 -31.17
CA LYS A 31 5.37 16.88 -29.91
C LYS A 31 4.77 15.51 -30.21
N GLY A 32 5.48 14.44 -29.87
CA GLY A 32 5.06 13.05 -30.11
C GLY A 32 5.86 12.31 -31.19
N THR A 33 6.71 12.97 -31.98
CA THR A 33 7.64 12.24 -32.85
C THR A 33 8.74 11.61 -31.99
N LYS A 34 8.88 10.28 -32.06
CA LYS A 34 9.97 9.57 -31.40
C LYS A 34 11.28 10.09 -31.98
N SER A 35 12.24 10.43 -31.13
CA SER A 35 13.56 10.80 -31.62
C SER A 35 14.15 9.59 -32.38
N PRO A 36 14.85 9.79 -33.51
CA PRO A 36 15.58 8.70 -34.15
C PRO A 36 16.57 8.01 -33.19
N ASN A 37 16.96 8.69 -32.11
CA ASN A 37 17.81 8.16 -31.05
C ASN A 37 17.05 7.49 -29.88
N THR A 38 15.71 7.45 -29.89
CA THR A 38 14.94 6.93 -28.75
C THR A 38 15.10 5.42 -28.61
N ASP A 39 15.18 4.68 -29.71
CA ASP A 39 15.37 3.22 -29.69
C ASP A 39 16.22 2.76 -30.90
N PRO A 40 17.52 3.08 -30.97
CA PRO A 40 18.37 2.60 -32.05
C PRO A 40 18.40 1.07 -32.01
N GLN A 41 17.97 0.42 -33.10
CA GLN A 41 18.07 -1.03 -33.23
C GLN A 41 19.54 -1.46 -33.23
N PRO A 42 19.88 -2.61 -32.62
CA PRO A 42 21.24 -3.13 -32.73
C PRO A 42 21.57 -3.37 -34.20
N PRO A 43 22.71 -2.89 -34.71
CA PRO A 43 23.14 -3.23 -36.05
C PRO A 43 23.36 -4.74 -36.12
N LEU A 44 22.87 -5.36 -37.20
CA LEU A 44 23.15 -6.75 -37.57
C LEU A 44 24.67 -6.88 -37.82
N GLY A 45 25.46 -7.12 -36.78
CA GLY A 45 26.91 -7.23 -36.88
C GLY A 45 27.51 -8.04 -35.72
N PRO A 46 28.66 -8.70 -35.93
CA PRO A 46 29.25 -9.61 -34.95
C PRO A 46 29.72 -8.82 -33.74
N SER A 47 28.89 -8.79 -32.70
CA SER A 47 29.28 -8.32 -31.39
C SER A 47 30.00 -9.47 -30.69
N GLY A 48 31.22 -9.21 -30.19
CA GLY A 48 31.93 -10.16 -29.33
C GLY A 48 31.00 -10.69 -28.24
N GLU A 49 31.17 -11.97 -27.87
CA GLU A 49 30.22 -12.78 -27.11
C GLU A 49 29.72 -12.16 -25.79
N ASP A 50 30.49 -11.24 -25.19
CA ASP A 50 30.23 -10.62 -23.88
C ASP A 50 29.82 -9.12 -23.95
N ARG A 51 29.06 -8.72 -24.97
CA ARG A 51 28.55 -7.33 -25.10
C ARG A 51 27.04 -7.28 -25.25
N TRP A 52 26.42 -6.33 -24.56
CA TRP A 52 24.99 -6.04 -24.67
C TRP A 52 24.73 -4.70 -25.33
N TRP A 53 23.59 -4.59 -26.01
CA TRP A 53 23.17 -3.37 -26.67
C TRP A 53 22.43 -2.45 -25.71
N VAL A 54 23.06 -1.34 -25.30
CA VAL A 54 22.49 -0.38 -24.36
C VAL A 54 22.76 1.05 -24.84
N GLN A 55 21.71 1.88 -24.92
CA GLN A 55 21.77 3.28 -25.35
C GLN A 55 22.45 3.47 -26.73
N GLY A 56 22.15 2.57 -27.68
CA GLY A 56 22.68 2.67 -29.04
C GLY A 56 24.15 2.26 -29.21
N LYS A 57 24.74 1.59 -28.21
CA LYS A 57 26.13 1.11 -28.29
C LYS A 57 26.25 -0.28 -27.66
N TRP A 58 27.14 -1.10 -28.22
CA TRP A 58 27.59 -2.34 -27.59
C TRP A 58 28.45 -2.01 -26.37
N ARG A 59 28.03 -2.44 -25.18
CA ARG A 59 28.72 -2.22 -23.90
C ARG A 59 29.12 -3.55 -23.27
N LYS A 60 30.25 -3.57 -22.57
CA LYS A 60 30.71 -4.73 -21.76
C LYS A 60 29.78 -4.93 -20.56
N HIS A 61 29.71 -6.15 -20.02
CA HIS A 61 28.90 -6.51 -18.84
C HIS A 61 29.05 -5.53 -17.66
N ASN A 62 30.28 -5.10 -17.38
CA ASN A 62 30.60 -4.33 -16.17
C ASN A 62 30.33 -2.82 -16.30
N ALA A 63 29.83 -2.33 -17.44
CA ALA A 63 29.58 -0.91 -17.66
C ALA A 63 28.45 -0.37 -16.76
N ASN A 64 28.64 0.81 -16.16
CA ASN A 64 27.63 1.45 -15.31
C ASN A 64 26.29 1.65 -16.03
N ALA A 65 26.32 2.05 -17.31
CA ALA A 65 25.10 2.19 -18.12
C ALA A 65 24.29 0.88 -18.25
N LEU A 66 24.98 -0.27 -18.27
CA LEU A 66 24.34 -1.58 -18.31
C LEU A 66 23.72 -1.92 -16.95
N LYS A 67 24.46 -1.68 -15.85
CA LYS A 67 23.96 -1.85 -14.47
C LYS A 67 22.71 -0.99 -14.22
N ASP A 68 22.74 0.28 -14.61
CA ASP A 68 21.62 1.21 -14.46
C ASP A 68 20.41 0.74 -15.28
N ARG A 69 20.63 0.32 -16.53
CA ARG A 69 19.56 -0.19 -17.40
C ARG A 69 18.96 -1.48 -16.86
N ALA A 70 19.78 -2.41 -16.37
CA ALA A 70 19.32 -3.66 -15.74
C ALA A 70 18.52 -3.37 -14.46
N GLN A 71 18.94 -2.39 -13.66
CA GLN A 71 18.19 -1.96 -12.47
C GLN A 71 16.84 -1.35 -12.84
N ILE A 72 16.78 -0.50 -13.89
CA ILE A 72 15.53 0.06 -14.39
C ILE A 72 14.61 -1.05 -14.92
N GLN A 73 15.14 -1.99 -15.71
CA GLN A 73 14.36 -3.13 -16.22
C GLN A 73 13.82 -4.01 -15.10
N SER A 74 14.65 -4.29 -14.09
CA SER A 74 14.25 -5.03 -12.89
C SER A 74 13.13 -4.33 -12.13
N ARG A 75 13.24 -3.01 -11.89
CA ARG A 75 12.17 -2.23 -11.25
C ARG A 75 10.89 -2.22 -12.09
N GLN A 76 11.00 -2.16 -13.41
CA GLN A 76 9.86 -2.18 -14.33
C GLN A 76 9.15 -3.54 -14.35
N ALA A 77 9.91 -4.64 -14.39
CA ALA A 77 9.37 -5.99 -14.31
C ALA A 77 8.68 -6.23 -12.97
N VAL A 78 9.31 -5.85 -11.86
CA VAL A 78 8.71 -5.95 -10.51
C VAL A 78 7.41 -5.15 -10.43
N LYS A 79 7.41 -3.92 -10.93
CA LYS A 79 6.21 -3.08 -10.95
C LYS A 79 5.10 -3.66 -11.83
N ALA A 80 5.45 -4.26 -12.98
CA ALA A 80 4.50 -4.85 -13.90
C ALA A 80 3.82 -6.08 -13.31
N LEU A 81 4.58 -7.00 -12.70
CA LEU A 81 4.01 -8.17 -12.02
C LEU A 81 3.10 -7.78 -10.86
N ARG A 82 3.54 -6.82 -10.03
CA ARG A 82 2.72 -6.27 -8.94
C ARG A 82 1.44 -5.59 -9.42
N HIS A 83 1.42 -5.05 -10.64
CA HIS A 83 0.21 -4.50 -11.22
C HIS A 83 -0.77 -5.61 -11.61
N GLY A 84 -0.26 -6.75 -12.09
CA GLY A 84 -1.08 -7.93 -12.40
C GLY A 84 -1.71 -8.56 -11.16
N THR A 85 -0.92 -8.74 -10.10
CA THR A 85 -1.38 -9.35 -8.83
C THR A 85 -1.91 -8.32 -7.82
N HIS A 86 -2.23 -7.11 -8.28
CA HIS A 86 -2.57 -6.00 -7.40
C HIS A 86 -3.90 -6.27 -6.68
N GLY A 87 -3.86 -6.35 -5.35
CA GLY A 87 -5.04 -6.61 -4.53
C GLY A 87 -5.21 -8.07 -4.09
N LEU A 88 -4.40 -9.00 -4.59
CA LEU A 88 -4.44 -10.38 -4.09
C LEU A 88 -3.89 -10.52 -2.67
N ASP A 89 -2.87 -9.74 -2.34
CA ASP A 89 -2.24 -9.77 -1.03
C ASP A 89 -2.30 -8.41 -0.34
N ILE A 90 -2.61 -8.43 0.95
CA ILE A 90 -2.53 -7.27 1.84
C ILE A 90 -1.56 -7.61 2.97
N TYR A 91 -0.62 -6.72 3.23
CA TYR A 91 0.38 -6.85 4.29
C TYR A 91 0.18 -5.74 5.31
N ALA A 92 0.02 -6.10 6.59
CA ALA A 92 0.00 -5.18 7.71
C ALA A 92 1.33 -5.22 8.46
N TYR A 93 1.84 -4.04 8.82
CA TYR A 93 3.07 -3.89 9.59
C TYR A 93 2.80 -3.10 10.86
N ARG A 94 3.36 -3.55 11.98
CA ARG A 94 3.26 -2.90 13.27
C ARG A 94 4.57 -2.21 13.62
N HIS A 95 4.47 -0.98 14.10
CA HIS A 95 5.58 -0.30 14.73
C HIS A 95 5.83 -0.87 16.13
N VAL A 96 7.05 -1.34 16.40
CA VAL A 96 7.37 -2.12 17.61
C VAL A 96 7.09 -1.35 18.91
N ARG A 97 7.39 -0.04 18.94
CA ARG A 97 7.27 0.79 20.16
C ARG A 97 5.91 1.45 20.35
N THR A 98 5.24 1.84 19.25
CA THR A 98 4.02 2.67 19.32
C THR A 98 2.76 1.90 18.94
N ASN A 99 2.90 0.64 18.51
CA ASN A 99 1.79 -0.19 18.03
C ASN A 99 0.97 0.41 16.87
N GLN A 100 1.50 1.43 16.18
CA GLN A 100 0.91 1.94 14.95
C GLN A 100 0.94 0.84 13.89
N VAL A 101 -0.19 0.63 13.22
CA VAL A 101 -0.33 -0.35 12.14
C VAL A 101 -0.47 0.38 10.80
N VAL A 102 0.26 -0.11 9.80
CA VAL A 102 0.26 0.42 8.43
C VAL A 102 0.01 -0.72 7.45
N TYR A 103 -0.83 -0.45 6.44
CA TYR A 103 -1.21 -1.42 5.41
C TYR A 103 -0.43 -1.20 4.11
N SER A 104 -0.13 -2.28 3.40
CA SER A 104 0.56 -2.24 2.10
C SER A 104 0.07 -3.38 1.20
N LEU A 105 -0.10 -3.09 -0.09
CA LEU A 105 -0.35 -4.12 -1.13
C LEU A 105 0.93 -4.81 -1.61
N THR A 106 2.08 -4.42 -1.05
CA THR A 106 3.37 -5.02 -1.38
C THR A 106 4.05 -5.52 -0.10
N ARG A 107 4.74 -6.64 -0.24
CA ARG A 107 5.55 -7.25 0.83
C ARG A 107 6.75 -6.41 1.26
N THR A 108 7.11 -5.38 0.49
CA THR A 108 8.18 -4.43 0.86
C THR A 108 7.60 -3.10 1.30
N LEU A 109 7.95 -2.63 2.50
CA LEU A 109 7.55 -1.31 2.98
C LEU A 109 8.15 -0.19 2.12
N GLN A 110 7.29 0.59 1.45
CA GLN A 110 7.69 1.78 0.71
C GLN A 110 7.55 3.03 1.59
N SER A 111 8.66 3.71 1.89
CA SER A 111 8.65 4.88 2.79
C SER A 111 7.62 5.95 2.40
N THR A 112 7.43 6.20 1.11
CA THR A 112 6.47 7.20 0.60
C THR A 112 5.01 6.80 0.84
N LYS A 113 4.69 5.51 0.86
CA LYS A 113 3.33 5.00 1.09
C LYS A 113 3.02 4.81 2.56
N VAL A 114 4.03 4.52 3.37
CA VAL A 114 3.91 4.29 4.81
C VAL A 114 3.70 5.60 5.55
N LEU A 115 4.54 6.62 5.30
CA LEU A 115 4.46 7.89 6.02
C LEU A 115 3.13 8.62 5.78
N ASN A 116 2.52 8.46 4.60
CA ASN A 116 1.22 9.05 4.27
C ASN A 116 0.04 8.42 5.03
N GLN A 117 0.24 7.29 5.71
CA GLN A 117 -0.79 6.64 6.53
C GLN A 117 -0.73 7.07 8.00
N LEU A 118 0.36 7.71 8.42
CA LEU A 118 0.57 8.13 9.81
C LEU A 118 0.00 9.54 10.01
N VAL A 119 -1.07 9.64 10.81
CA VAL A 119 -1.66 10.93 11.17
C VAL A 119 -0.81 11.59 12.26
N PHE A 120 -0.71 12.92 12.20
CA PHE A 120 0.03 13.70 13.19
C PHE A 120 -0.79 13.85 14.48
N HIS A 121 -0.28 13.29 15.58
CA HIS A 121 -0.88 13.39 16.91
C HIS A 121 -0.06 14.26 17.88
N GLY A 122 0.97 14.95 17.38
CA GLY A 122 1.87 15.79 18.17
C GLY A 122 3.35 15.57 17.88
N LYS A 123 4.22 16.29 18.59
CA LYS A 123 5.68 16.19 18.43
C LYS A 123 6.15 14.74 18.65
N LYS A 124 7.02 14.23 17.76
CA LYS A 124 7.59 12.87 17.80
C LYS A 124 6.60 11.72 17.60
N THR A 125 5.38 11.98 17.10
CA THR A 125 4.41 10.91 16.79
C THR A 125 4.56 10.32 15.38
N VAL A 126 5.06 11.11 14.44
CA VAL A 126 5.35 10.68 13.06
C VAL A 126 6.87 10.70 12.85
N PRO A 127 7.49 9.56 12.48
CA PRO A 127 8.92 9.52 12.18
C PRO A 127 9.24 10.24 10.86
N SER A 128 10.44 10.81 10.75
CA SER A 128 10.89 11.49 9.52
C SER A 128 11.20 10.52 8.38
N SER A 129 11.55 9.28 8.70
CA SER A 129 11.86 8.21 7.74
C SER A 129 11.48 6.84 8.29
N VAL A 130 11.19 5.89 7.42
CA VAL A 130 10.86 4.52 7.82
C VAL A 130 12.13 3.76 8.19
N ARG A 131 12.24 3.39 9.46
CA ARG A 131 13.34 2.63 10.05
C ARG A 131 13.01 1.14 10.11
N THR A 132 13.80 0.29 9.45
CA THR A 132 13.46 -1.12 9.22
C THR A 132 13.43 -1.97 10.48
N ASP A 133 14.21 -1.59 11.49
CA ASP A 133 14.26 -2.21 12.82
C ASP A 133 12.99 -1.95 13.63
N MET A 134 12.30 -0.83 13.38
CA MET A 134 11.13 -0.41 14.13
C MET A 134 9.82 -0.96 13.58
N TRP A 135 9.83 -1.58 12.40
CA TRP A 135 8.64 -2.11 11.75
C TRP A 135 8.73 -3.62 11.63
N THR A 136 7.74 -4.31 12.16
CA THR A 136 7.60 -5.76 12.12
C THR A 136 6.35 -6.13 11.34
N PRO A 137 6.31 -7.30 10.66
CA PRO A 137 5.05 -7.80 10.14
C PRO A 137 4.05 -7.99 11.27
N HIS A 138 2.79 -7.70 11.02
CA HIS A 138 1.72 -7.98 11.96
C HIS A 138 0.88 -9.17 11.48
N PHE A 139 0.28 -9.03 10.30
CA PHE A 139 -0.45 -10.09 9.62
C PHE A 139 -0.43 -9.86 8.11
N SER A 140 -0.73 -10.89 7.34
CA SER A 140 -1.02 -10.78 5.90
C SER A 140 -2.33 -11.48 5.55
N ILE A 141 -3.04 -10.93 4.58
CA ILE A 141 -4.33 -11.43 4.07
C ILE A 141 -4.11 -11.76 2.60
N HIS A 142 -4.45 -12.98 2.20
CA HIS A 142 -4.31 -13.50 0.85
C HIS A 142 -5.68 -13.92 0.32
N PHE A 143 -6.10 -13.27 -0.75
CA PHE A 143 -7.32 -13.56 -1.47
C PHE A 143 -7.07 -14.65 -2.52
N PRO A 144 -8.10 -15.37 -2.98
CA PRO A 144 -7.96 -16.35 -4.04
C PRO A 144 -7.42 -15.66 -5.31
N SER A 145 -6.58 -16.36 -6.08
CA SER A 145 -5.94 -15.91 -7.32
C SER A 145 -6.93 -15.73 -8.48
N THR A 146 -8.02 -14.99 -8.25
CA THR A 146 -9.12 -14.76 -9.18
C THR A 146 -9.30 -13.27 -9.42
N PRO A 147 -9.88 -12.84 -10.54
CA PRO A 147 -10.16 -11.43 -10.79
C PRO A 147 -11.10 -10.84 -9.73
N ALA A 148 -12.01 -11.64 -9.16
CA ALA A 148 -12.90 -11.22 -8.09
C ALA A 148 -12.14 -11.04 -6.76
N GLY A 149 -11.28 -12.00 -6.40
CA GLY A 149 -10.43 -11.92 -5.21
C GLY A 149 -9.52 -10.69 -5.23
N ALA A 150 -8.94 -10.35 -6.40
CA ALA A 150 -8.16 -9.13 -6.55
C ALA A 150 -8.99 -7.85 -6.31
N LEU A 151 -10.25 -7.83 -6.77
CA LEU A 151 -11.16 -6.71 -6.53
C LEU A 151 -11.55 -6.60 -5.05
N GLU A 152 -11.89 -7.72 -4.43
CA GLU A 152 -12.24 -7.81 -3.01
C GLU A 152 -11.09 -7.36 -2.12
N GLY A 153 -9.85 -7.76 -2.42
CA GLY A 153 -8.70 -7.31 -1.65
C GLY A 153 -8.37 -5.83 -1.86
N LEU A 154 -8.61 -5.24 -3.04
CA LEU A 154 -8.52 -3.78 -3.20
C LEU A 154 -9.58 -3.04 -2.40
N PHE A 155 -10.79 -3.57 -2.37
CA PHE A 155 -11.85 -3.03 -1.54
C PHE A 155 -11.50 -3.16 -0.05
N ALA A 156 -11.03 -4.32 0.40
CA ALA A 156 -10.60 -4.55 1.76
C ALA A 156 -9.49 -3.58 2.16
N PHE A 157 -8.47 -3.42 1.33
CA PHE A 157 -7.38 -2.48 1.56
C PHE A 157 -7.87 -1.02 1.68
N GLN A 158 -8.82 -0.62 0.83
CA GLN A 158 -9.44 0.70 0.94
C GLN A 158 -10.16 0.86 2.28
N LYS A 159 -11.00 -0.12 2.67
CA LYS A 159 -11.79 -0.08 3.91
C LYS A 159 -10.94 -0.11 5.17
N LEU A 160 -9.91 -0.95 5.23
CA LEU A 160 -8.96 -0.97 6.35
C LEU A 160 -8.29 0.39 6.56
N ARG A 161 -7.94 1.09 5.48
CA ARG A 161 -7.35 2.43 5.56
C ARG A 161 -8.36 3.51 5.95
N GLU A 162 -9.59 3.42 5.44
CA GLU A 162 -10.68 4.33 5.81
C GLU A 162 -11.03 4.19 7.31
N LEU A 163 -11.17 2.96 7.82
CA LEU A 163 -11.45 2.68 9.23
C LEU A 163 -10.31 3.14 10.16
N SER A 164 -9.07 2.84 9.79
CA SER A 164 -7.90 3.31 10.55
C SER A 164 -7.83 4.83 10.60
N LEU A 165 -8.13 5.52 9.49
CA LEU A 165 -8.16 6.99 9.44
C LEU A 165 -9.32 7.55 10.27
N GLN A 166 -10.51 6.96 10.16
CA GLN A 166 -11.69 7.39 10.90
C GLN A 166 -11.47 7.30 12.40
N ARG A 167 -10.86 6.22 12.90
CA ARG A 167 -10.55 6.09 14.34
C ARG A 167 -9.61 7.17 14.85
N GLN A 168 -8.63 7.56 14.04
CA GLN A 168 -7.66 8.59 14.42
C GLN A 168 -8.29 10.00 14.39
N LEU A 169 -9.20 10.27 13.45
CA LEU A 169 -9.81 11.59 13.26
C LEU A 169 -11.08 11.82 14.09
N SER A 170 -11.85 10.76 14.31
CA SER A 170 -13.10 10.74 15.09
C SER A 170 -13.11 9.52 16.00
N PRO A 171 -12.23 9.47 17.02
CA PRO A 171 -12.22 8.38 17.99
C PRO A 171 -13.51 8.37 18.83
N PRO A 172 -13.99 7.19 19.27
CA PRO A 172 -15.05 7.11 20.27
C PRO A 172 -14.64 7.81 21.57
N ASP A 173 -15.62 8.33 22.31
CA ASP A 173 -15.43 9.07 23.56
C ASP A 173 -14.60 8.29 24.59
N ASP A 174 -14.74 6.96 24.61
CA ASP A 174 -14.01 6.08 25.53
C ASP A 174 -12.48 6.09 25.34
N LEU A 175 -12.00 6.40 24.12
CA LEU A 175 -10.57 6.55 23.83
C LEU A 175 -10.04 7.93 24.19
N ILE A 176 -10.92 8.94 24.25
CA ILE A 176 -10.57 10.33 24.54
C ILE A 176 -10.61 10.58 26.05
N ARG A 177 -11.55 9.93 26.76
CA ARG A 177 -11.80 10.13 28.18
C ARG A 177 -10.92 9.25 29.05
N VAL A 178 -10.59 9.78 30.23
CA VAL A 178 -9.80 9.11 31.25
C VAL A 178 -10.59 7.93 31.82
N THR A 179 -10.00 6.75 31.71
CA THR A 179 -10.49 5.51 32.32
C THR A 179 -9.86 5.27 33.70
N GLU A 180 -10.42 4.36 34.49
CA GLU A 180 -9.84 3.97 35.78
C GLU A 180 -8.43 3.37 35.62
N GLU A 181 -8.21 2.64 34.52
CA GLU A 181 -6.89 2.09 34.15
C GLU A 181 -5.87 3.20 33.90
N ASP A 182 -6.26 4.27 33.19
CA ASP A 182 -5.39 5.43 32.95
C ASP A 182 -5.00 6.10 34.26
N ILE A 183 -5.94 6.21 35.21
CA ILE A 183 -5.65 6.77 36.54
C ILE A 183 -4.67 5.87 37.30
N ALA A 184 -4.81 4.55 37.22
CA ALA A 184 -3.87 3.61 37.84
C ALA A 184 -2.46 3.74 37.25
N VAL A 185 -2.34 3.85 35.92
CA VAL A 185 -1.06 4.05 35.22
C VAL A 185 -0.44 5.41 35.54
N ILE A 186 -1.25 6.46 35.67
CA ILE A 186 -0.76 7.78 36.07
C ILE A 186 -0.28 7.74 37.53
N LYS A 187 -1.04 7.10 38.43
CA LYS A 187 -0.65 6.89 39.83
C LYS A 187 0.67 6.14 39.93
N SER A 188 0.81 5.01 39.25
CA SER A 188 2.04 4.20 39.30
C SER A 188 3.28 4.94 38.79
N LYS A 189 3.13 5.95 37.93
CA LYS A 189 4.25 6.80 37.46
C LYS A 189 4.62 7.92 38.41
N ILE A 190 3.68 8.36 39.25
CA ILE A 190 3.90 9.48 40.16
C ILE A 190 4.67 9.03 41.41
N GLY A 191 4.49 7.79 41.88
CA GLY A 191 5.26 7.26 43.02
C GLY A 191 4.60 6.07 43.70
N ASN A 192 5.14 5.68 44.86
CA ASN A 192 4.58 4.62 45.68
C ASN A 192 3.30 5.10 46.40
N PRO A 193 2.47 4.17 46.92
CA PRO A 193 1.23 4.52 47.63
C PRO A 193 1.41 5.51 48.80
N VAL A 194 2.57 5.51 49.45
CA VAL A 194 2.93 6.44 50.54
C VAL A 194 3.15 7.86 50.00
N ASP A 195 3.86 8.00 48.87
CA ASP A 195 4.10 9.29 48.23
C ASP A 195 2.78 9.94 47.78
N HIS A 196 1.78 9.13 47.40
CA HIS A 196 0.43 9.62 47.12
C HIS A 196 -0.24 10.20 48.36
N GLN A 197 -0.06 9.61 49.54
CA GLN A 197 -0.64 10.15 50.78
C GLN A 197 0.04 11.46 51.17
N GLU A 198 1.37 11.54 51.05
CA GLU A 198 2.12 12.77 51.34
C GLU A 198 1.78 13.90 50.36
N MET A 199 1.69 13.61 49.06
CA MET A 199 1.28 14.59 48.06
C MET A 199 -0.19 15.00 48.19
N ALA A 200 -1.04 14.15 48.77
CA ALA A 200 -2.44 14.47 49.01
C ALA A 200 -2.56 15.41 50.21
N ALA A 201 -1.77 15.16 51.26
CA ALA A 201 -1.65 16.05 52.42
C ALA A 201 -1.12 17.44 52.06
N ARG A 202 -0.32 17.55 50.97
CA ARG A 202 0.19 18.84 50.44
C ARG A 202 -0.71 19.50 49.39
N GLU A 203 -1.89 18.93 49.10
CA GLU A 203 -2.83 19.38 48.05
C GLU A 203 -2.29 19.38 46.59
N GLU A 204 -1.01 19.02 46.37
CA GLU A 204 -0.35 18.99 45.06
C GLU A 204 -0.92 17.96 44.07
N LEU A 205 -1.69 17.00 44.58
CA LEU A 205 -2.29 15.92 43.78
C LEU A 205 -3.47 16.38 42.93
N THR A 206 -4.16 17.44 43.33
CA THR A 206 -5.45 17.88 42.75
C THR A 206 -5.37 18.41 41.31
N GLY A 207 -4.16 18.63 40.77
CA GLY A 207 -3.95 18.99 39.35
C GLY A 207 -3.12 17.98 38.54
N LYS A 208 -2.54 16.96 39.18
CA LYS A 208 -1.65 15.97 38.52
C LYS A 208 -2.41 14.73 38.05
N ILE A 209 -3.47 14.34 38.76
CA ILE A 209 -4.31 13.19 38.40
C ILE A 209 -5.64 13.68 37.82
N PRO A 210 -5.95 13.36 36.55
CA PRO A 210 -7.23 13.73 35.95
C PRO A 210 -8.37 12.89 36.54
N LYS A 211 -9.58 13.45 36.56
CA LYS A 211 -10.78 12.75 37.04
C LYS A 211 -11.34 11.81 35.97
N ILE A 212 -12.08 10.80 36.41
CA ILE A 212 -12.80 9.88 35.51
C ILE A 212 -13.73 10.70 34.60
N GLY A 213 -13.66 10.46 33.29
CA GLY A 213 -14.49 11.16 32.29
C GLY A 213 -13.94 12.50 31.78
N GLU A 214 -12.87 13.04 32.37
CA GLU A 214 -12.13 14.20 31.82
C GLU A 214 -11.36 13.80 30.55
N ILE A 215 -11.02 14.80 29.73
CA ILE A 215 -10.22 14.58 28.51
C ILE A 215 -8.79 14.18 28.90
N LEU A 216 -8.30 13.10 28.30
CA LEU A 216 -6.97 12.57 28.58
C LEU A 216 -5.86 13.60 28.23
N PRO A 217 -4.79 13.71 29.04
CA PRO A 217 -3.67 14.60 28.73
C PRO A 217 -3.09 14.32 27.34
N LYS A 218 -2.78 15.39 26.58
CA LYS A 218 -2.37 15.31 25.15
C LYS A 218 -1.35 14.21 24.82
N LYS A 219 -0.36 13.98 25.70
CA LYS A 219 0.67 12.94 25.51
C LYS A 219 0.12 11.52 25.62
N LEU A 220 -0.71 11.26 26.64
CA LEU A 220 -1.34 9.95 26.83
C LEU A 220 -2.41 9.71 25.77
N HIS A 221 -3.18 10.76 25.44
CA HIS A 221 -4.13 10.75 24.34
C HIS A 221 -3.47 10.37 23.01
N ALA A 222 -2.34 11.00 22.66
CA ALA A 222 -1.59 10.62 21.48
C ALA A 222 -1.09 9.16 21.55
N ARG A 223 -0.57 8.68 22.69
CA ARG A 223 -0.10 7.29 22.83
C ARG A 223 -1.23 6.28 22.62
N ARG A 224 -2.40 6.56 23.20
CA ARG A 224 -3.59 5.70 23.08
C ARG A 224 -4.14 5.71 21.65
N LEU A 225 -4.22 6.87 21.00
CA LEU A 225 -4.63 6.96 19.60
C LEU A 225 -3.66 6.25 18.65
N MET A 226 -2.36 6.26 18.94
CA MET A 226 -1.36 5.57 18.11
C MET A 226 -1.40 4.04 18.24
N ASP A 227 -1.98 3.49 19.31
CA ASP A 227 -2.08 2.04 19.48
C ASP A 227 -3.18 1.46 18.61
N HIS A 228 -2.78 0.97 17.44
CA HIS A 228 -3.70 0.38 16.46
C HIS A 228 -3.67 -1.15 16.48
N LYS A 229 -2.93 -1.80 17.39
CA LYS A 229 -2.67 -3.24 17.30
C LYS A 229 -3.97 -4.04 17.33
N ALA A 230 -4.70 -3.98 18.44
CA ALA A 230 -5.95 -4.72 18.60
C ALA A 230 -7.04 -4.25 17.62
N THR A 231 -7.11 -2.94 17.40
CA THR A 231 -8.16 -2.35 16.58
C THR A 231 -7.98 -2.63 15.09
N SER A 232 -6.75 -2.78 14.60
CA SER A 232 -6.48 -3.22 13.22
C SER A 232 -6.94 -4.65 12.93
N VAL A 233 -6.88 -5.52 13.95
CA VAL A 233 -7.38 -6.89 13.86
C VAL A 233 -8.90 -6.92 13.83
N ALA A 234 -9.54 -6.14 14.70
CA ALA A 234 -10.99 -5.98 14.69
C ALA A 234 -11.50 -5.43 13.34
N ASP A 235 -10.79 -4.44 12.76
CA ASP A 235 -11.11 -3.94 11.42
C ASP A 235 -11.00 -5.03 10.35
N ALA A 236 -9.95 -5.85 10.41
CA ALA A 236 -9.75 -6.94 9.46
C ALA A 236 -10.90 -7.95 9.53
N ALA A 237 -11.29 -8.38 10.73
CA ALA A 237 -12.43 -9.26 10.91
C ALA A 237 -13.73 -8.64 10.37
N PHE A 238 -14.00 -7.39 10.71
CA PHE A 238 -15.19 -6.67 10.24
C PHE A 238 -15.23 -6.52 8.71
N VAL A 239 -14.10 -6.17 8.08
CA VAL A 239 -14.01 -5.99 6.63
C VAL A 239 -14.14 -7.33 5.89
N LEU A 240 -13.54 -8.40 6.41
CA LEU A 240 -13.65 -9.73 5.81
C LEU A 240 -15.07 -10.28 5.98
N ASP A 241 -15.72 -10.03 7.12
CA ASP A 241 -17.11 -10.39 7.34
C ASP A 241 -18.05 -9.65 6.37
N TRP A 242 -17.81 -8.34 6.17
CA TRP A 242 -18.50 -7.54 5.14
C TRP A 242 -18.33 -8.16 3.74
N ILE A 243 -17.12 -8.52 3.35
CA ILE A 243 -16.88 -9.14 2.04
C ILE A 243 -17.56 -10.51 1.95
N SER A 244 -17.48 -11.32 3.00
CA SER A 244 -18.03 -12.68 3.03
C SER A 244 -19.56 -12.71 2.92
N SER A 245 -20.24 -11.76 3.57
CA SER A 245 -21.70 -11.63 3.54
C SER A 245 -22.19 -10.86 2.31
N GLY A 246 -21.30 -10.12 1.65
CA GLY A 246 -21.62 -9.34 0.46
C GLY A 246 -22.04 -10.18 -0.76
N PRO A 247 -22.35 -9.50 -1.89
CA PRO A 247 -22.69 -10.16 -3.14
C PRO A 247 -21.59 -11.13 -3.58
N GLY A 248 -21.98 -12.13 -4.36
CA GLY A 248 -21.04 -13.13 -4.87
C GLY A 248 -19.82 -12.53 -5.56
N PRO A 249 -18.64 -13.18 -5.51
CA PRO A 249 -17.45 -12.72 -6.23
C PRO A 249 -17.75 -12.44 -7.71
N LEU A 250 -18.48 -13.37 -8.35
CA LEU A 250 -18.96 -13.23 -9.72
C LEU A 250 -19.99 -12.10 -9.88
N GLU A 251 -21.00 -12.04 -8.99
CA GLU A 251 -22.03 -10.99 -9.02
C GLU A 251 -21.40 -9.61 -8.93
N ARG A 252 -20.39 -9.44 -8.08
CA ARG A 252 -19.65 -8.19 -7.90
C ARG A 252 -18.85 -7.79 -9.14
N LEU A 253 -18.19 -8.74 -9.80
CA LEU A 253 -17.50 -8.48 -11.07
C LEU A 253 -18.50 -8.05 -12.16
N VAL A 254 -19.61 -8.77 -12.28
CA VAL A 254 -20.69 -8.43 -13.21
C VAL A 254 -21.23 -7.03 -12.89
N GLU A 255 -21.52 -6.72 -11.62
CA GLU A 255 -22.01 -5.42 -11.18
C GLU A 255 -21.03 -4.29 -11.55
N VAL A 256 -19.72 -4.49 -11.36
CA VAL A 256 -18.71 -3.49 -11.72
C VAL A 256 -18.60 -3.32 -13.24
N ALA A 257 -18.67 -4.41 -14.00
CA ALA A 257 -18.60 -4.36 -15.45
C ALA A 257 -19.86 -3.72 -16.06
N THR A 258 -21.05 -4.04 -15.56
CA THR A 258 -22.33 -3.44 -15.98
C THR A 258 -22.39 -1.97 -15.58
N ASN A 259 -21.96 -1.60 -14.37
CA ASN A 259 -21.86 -0.20 -13.95
C ASN A 259 -20.90 0.60 -14.86
N ARG A 260 -19.79 0.01 -15.33
CA ARG A 260 -18.90 0.63 -16.31
C ARG A 260 -19.59 0.81 -17.67
N ALA A 261 -20.33 -0.19 -18.13
CA ALA A 261 -21.11 -0.16 -19.37
C ALA A 261 -22.19 0.94 -19.33
N VAL A 262 -22.99 0.99 -18.26
CA VAL A 262 -24.04 1.99 -18.04
C VAL A 262 -23.46 3.41 -17.96
N ARG A 263 -22.36 3.60 -17.22
CA ARG A 263 -21.67 4.91 -17.20
C ARG A 263 -21.13 5.29 -18.57
N HIS A 264 -20.77 4.34 -19.42
CA HIS A 264 -20.32 4.60 -20.78
C HIS A 264 -21.47 4.98 -21.71
N SER A 265 -22.64 4.33 -21.59
CA SER A 265 -23.82 4.65 -22.39
C SER A 265 -24.41 6.01 -22.00
N GLN A 266 -24.40 6.41 -20.73
CA GLN A 266 -24.89 7.73 -20.31
C GLN A 266 -23.96 8.90 -20.71
N LYS A 267 -22.70 8.63 -21.09
CA LYS A 267 -21.75 9.68 -21.50
C LYS A 267 -22.14 10.32 -22.83
N THR A 268 -21.93 11.62 -22.94
CA THR A 268 -22.05 12.37 -24.20
C THR A 268 -21.06 11.86 -25.26
N ARG A 269 -21.34 12.07 -26.56
CA ARG A 269 -20.46 11.65 -27.66
C ARG A 269 -19.00 12.09 -27.48
N ARG A 270 -18.77 13.34 -27.04
CA ARG A 270 -17.42 13.86 -26.76
C ARG A 270 -16.75 13.13 -25.61
N ALA A 271 -17.49 12.85 -24.53
CA ALA A 271 -16.98 12.08 -23.39
C ALA A 271 -16.69 10.62 -23.77
N ARG A 272 -17.50 10.01 -24.65
CA ARG A 272 -17.23 8.67 -25.20
C ARG A 272 -15.97 8.65 -26.07
N GLN A 273 -15.77 9.64 -26.94
CA GLN A 273 -14.53 9.75 -27.73
C GLN A 273 -13.29 9.83 -26.83
N ARG A 274 -13.32 10.67 -25.78
CA ARG A 274 -12.24 10.74 -24.79
C ARG A 274 -12.06 9.43 -24.02
N ALA A 275 -13.15 8.76 -23.65
CA ALA A 275 -13.07 7.46 -22.99
C ALA A 275 -12.46 6.39 -23.91
N ASN A 276 -12.78 6.40 -25.21
CA ASN A 276 -12.21 5.48 -26.18
C ASN A 276 -10.74 5.75 -26.46
N THR A 277 -10.30 7.01 -26.48
CA THR A 277 -8.85 7.33 -26.57
C THR A 277 -8.12 6.84 -25.33
N ILE A 278 -8.68 7.08 -24.14
CA ILE A 278 -8.13 6.56 -22.88
C ILE A 278 -8.07 5.03 -22.90
N ARG A 279 -9.11 4.34 -23.37
CA ARG A 279 -9.09 2.87 -23.49
C ARG A 279 -7.98 2.37 -24.41
N LYS A 280 -7.77 3.01 -25.56
CA LYS A 280 -6.65 2.67 -26.48
C LYS A 280 -5.30 2.90 -25.82
N GLU A 281 -5.17 3.96 -25.04
CA GLU A 281 -3.97 4.22 -24.25
C GLU A 281 -3.80 3.16 -23.15
N GLU A 282 -4.85 2.83 -22.41
CA GLU A 282 -4.88 1.80 -21.37
C GLU A 282 -4.51 0.42 -21.94
N THR A 283 -5.07 0.00 -23.08
CA THR A 283 -4.69 -1.27 -23.71
C THR A 283 -3.23 -1.26 -24.16
N SER A 284 -2.73 -0.14 -24.69
CA SER A 284 -1.32 -0.01 -25.07
C SER A 284 -0.39 -0.03 -23.85
N GLU A 285 -0.81 0.51 -22.71
CA GLU A 285 -0.07 0.45 -21.45
C GLU A 285 -0.15 -0.94 -20.82
N GLN A 286 -1.29 -1.62 -20.91
CA GLN A 286 -1.46 -3.02 -20.49
C GLN A 286 -0.51 -3.94 -21.27
N GLN A 287 -0.47 -3.82 -22.60
CA GLN A 287 0.49 -4.56 -23.42
C GLN A 287 1.95 -4.29 -23.00
N LYS A 288 2.31 -3.02 -22.74
CA LYS A 288 3.65 -2.69 -22.21
C LYS A 288 3.91 -3.29 -20.83
N LEU A 289 2.89 -3.43 -19.99
CA LEU A 289 3.02 -4.06 -18.68
C LEU A 289 3.17 -5.57 -18.83
N GLU A 290 2.41 -6.21 -19.71
CA GLU A 290 2.56 -7.62 -20.06
C GLU A 290 3.94 -7.92 -20.62
N ASP A 291 4.43 -7.09 -21.56
CA ASP A 291 5.79 -7.17 -22.11
C ASP A 291 6.88 -7.02 -21.04
N ARG A 292 6.63 -6.24 -19.99
CA ARG A 292 7.58 -6.08 -18.87
C ARG A 292 7.49 -7.23 -17.88
N ALA A 293 6.29 -7.76 -17.67
CA ALA A 293 6.07 -8.93 -16.83
C ALA A 293 6.71 -10.18 -17.46
N SER A 294 6.66 -10.31 -18.79
CA SER A 294 7.27 -11.42 -19.51
C SER A 294 8.79 -11.47 -19.33
N TRP A 295 9.46 -10.33 -19.09
CA TRP A 295 10.90 -10.30 -18.76
C TRP A 295 11.28 -11.14 -17.54
N ALA A 296 10.36 -11.33 -16.60
CA ALA A 296 10.59 -12.15 -15.41
C ALA A 296 10.14 -13.60 -15.58
N LEU A 297 9.24 -13.90 -16.51
CA LEU A 297 8.57 -15.21 -16.65
C LEU A 297 9.13 -16.05 -17.80
N GLU A 298 9.44 -15.43 -18.94
CA GLU A 298 9.85 -16.13 -20.16
C GLU A 298 11.34 -16.48 -20.16
N VAL A 299 11.71 -17.50 -20.95
CA VAL A 299 13.12 -17.79 -21.20
C VAL A 299 13.70 -16.66 -22.05
N HIS A 300 14.84 -16.13 -21.62
CA HIS A 300 15.60 -15.21 -22.44
C HIS A 300 16.16 -15.96 -23.66
N GLU A 301 15.71 -15.59 -24.86
CA GLU A 301 16.35 -16.04 -26.09
C GLU A 301 17.77 -15.47 -26.14
N SER A 302 18.79 -16.33 -26.18
CA SER A 302 20.21 -15.95 -26.19
C SER A 302 20.57 -14.92 -27.25
N ASP A 303 19.78 -14.88 -28.32
CA ASP A 303 20.00 -14.07 -29.51
C ASP A 303 19.50 -12.62 -29.29
N ASN A 304 18.55 -12.42 -28.37
CA ASN A 304 17.96 -11.13 -28.06
C ASN A 304 18.78 -10.35 -27.01
N ARG A 305 19.99 -9.88 -27.41
CA ARG A 305 20.90 -9.07 -26.56
C ARG A 305 20.44 -7.65 -26.22
N SER A 306 19.22 -7.29 -26.61
CA SER A 306 18.55 -6.02 -26.26
C SER A 306 17.90 -6.05 -24.87
N ARG A 307 17.54 -7.25 -24.38
CA ARG A 307 16.98 -7.48 -23.05
C ARG A 307 18.11 -7.90 -22.11
N LEU A 308 18.28 -7.20 -20.98
CA LEU A 308 19.28 -7.56 -19.98
C LEU A 308 18.66 -8.57 -19.00
N PRO A 309 19.47 -9.47 -18.42
CA PRO A 309 19.01 -10.31 -17.34
C PRO A 309 18.56 -9.46 -16.15
N LEU A 310 17.50 -9.88 -15.48
CA LEU A 310 17.02 -9.20 -14.28
C LEU A 310 18.04 -9.36 -13.14
N MET A 311 18.12 -8.35 -12.28
CA MET A 311 18.95 -8.43 -11.10
C MET A 311 18.46 -9.54 -10.18
N ARG A 312 19.40 -10.34 -9.66
CA ARG A 312 19.09 -11.44 -8.74
C ARG A 312 18.24 -11.02 -7.55
N ALA A 313 18.53 -9.87 -6.93
CA ALA A 313 17.74 -9.34 -5.83
C ALA A 313 16.26 -9.08 -6.19
N ALA A 314 15.99 -8.64 -7.43
CA ALA A 314 14.63 -8.42 -7.90
C ALA A 314 13.90 -9.76 -8.16
N LEU A 315 14.61 -10.77 -8.67
CA LEU A 315 14.05 -12.11 -8.83
C LEU A 315 13.77 -12.80 -7.50
N GLU A 316 14.68 -12.66 -6.52
CA GLU A 316 14.47 -13.16 -5.15
C GLU A 316 13.26 -12.47 -4.51
N GLN A 317 13.11 -11.16 -4.71
CA GLN A 317 11.93 -10.42 -4.28
C GLN A 317 10.64 -10.94 -4.93
N LEU A 318 10.64 -11.18 -6.24
CA LEU A 318 9.48 -11.71 -6.96
C LEU A 318 9.16 -13.15 -6.59
N SER A 319 10.18 -13.97 -6.37
CA SER A 319 10.05 -15.34 -5.86
C SER A 319 9.39 -15.37 -4.48
N MET A 320 9.78 -14.43 -3.61
CA MET A 320 9.15 -14.25 -2.32
C MET A 320 7.70 -13.74 -2.42
N GLU A 321 7.38 -12.85 -3.35
CA GLU A 321 6.04 -12.27 -3.50
C GLU A 321 5.04 -13.21 -4.18
N HIS A 322 5.48 -13.99 -5.17
CA HIS A 322 4.60 -14.81 -6.01
C HIS A 322 4.84 -16.32 -5.87
N GLN A 323 5.56 -16.73 -4.82
CA GLN A 323 5.86 -18.12 -4.47
C GLN A 323 6.59 -18.94 -5.56
N GLY A 324 7.11 -18.30 -6.61
CA GLY A 324 7.84 -18.99 -7.67
C GLY A 324 9.29 -19.30 -7.31
N LEU A 325 9.88 -20.29 -7.98
CA LEU A 325 11.31 -20.63 -7.86
C LEU A 325 12.16 -19.79 -8.82
N VAL A 326 13.28 -19.25 -8.32
CA VAL A 326 14.26 -18.60 -9.21
C VAL A 326 15.14 -19.66 -9.86
N SER A 327 15.05 -19.80 -11.18
CA SER A 327 15.90 -20.69 -11.97
C SER A 327 16.40 -19.96 -13.22
N CYS A 328 17.69 -20.09 -13.55
CA CYS A 328 18.30 -19.50 -14.75
C CYS A 328 18.03 -17.99 -14.97
N GLY A 329 17.94 -17.19 -13.89
CA GLY A 329 17.68 -15.75 -14.02
C GLY A 329 16.23 -15.38 -14.34
N ARG A 330 15.28 -16.30 -14.14
CA ARG A 330 13.83 -16.08 -14.28
C ARG A 330 13.05 -16.67 -13.10
N LEU A 331 11.78 -16.34 -13.04
CA LEU A 331 10.80 -16.90 -12.12
C LEU A 331 10.08 -18.08 -12.79
N VAL A 332 10.24 -19.27 -12.23
CA VAL A 332 9.60 -20.53 -12.63
C VAL A 332 8.55 -20.89 -11.58
N GLU A 333 7.51 -21.66 -11.93
CA GLU A 333 6.49 -22.15 -10.96
C GLU A 333 5.75 -21.05 -10.18
N ALA A 334 5.45 -19.91 -10.80
CA ALA A 334 4.56 -18.91 -10.19
C ALA A 334 3.09 -19.27 -10.43
N GLU A 335 2.58 -20.26 -9.69
CA GLU A 335 1.22 -20.81 -9.82
C GLU A 335 0.14 -19.73 -9.70
N ASN A 336 0.20 -18.89 -8.66
CA ASN A 336 -0.75 -17.79 -8.44
C ASN A 336 -0.89 -16.85 -9.65
N ILE A 337 0.20 -16.58 -10.37
CA ILE A 337 0.18 -15.70 -11.56
C ILE A 337 -0.51 -16.42 -12.74
N ARG A 338 -0.25 -17.72 -12.89
CA ARG A 338 -0.85 -18.53 -13.97
C ARG A 338 -2.34 -18.70 -13.74
N GLU A 339 -2.74 -19.11 -12.53
CA GLU A 339 -4.13 -19.24 -12.11
C GLU A 339 -4.91 -17.93 -12.33
N LEU A 340 -4.33 -16.80 -11.94
CA LEU A 340 -4.97 -15.50 -12.16
C LEU A 340 -5.16 -15.19 -13.64
N ARG A 341 -4.16 -15.47 -14.49
CA ARG A 341 -4.27 -15.24 -15.94
C ARG A 341 -5.33 -16.13 -16.57
N ASP A 342 -5.43 -17.38 -16.13
CA ASP A 342 -6.41 -18.31 -16.67
C ASP A 342 -7.83 -17.96 -16.20
N ALA A 343 -8.00 -17.60 -14.92
CA ALA A 343 -9.26 -17.08 -14.39
C ALA A 343 -9.71 -15.77 -15.08
N VAL A 344 -8.77 -14.89 -15.45
CA VAL A 344 -9.08 -13.68 -16.23
C VAL A 344 -9.57 -14.04 -17.64
N LYS A 345 -8.95 -15.01 -18.31
CA LYS A 345 -9.42 -15.47 -19.64
C LYS A 345 -10.80 -16.11 -19.56
N GLU A 346 -11.06 -16.93 -18.54
CA GLU A 346 -12.37 -17.52 -18.30
C GLU A 346 -13.44 -16.44 -18.05
N TRP A 347 -13.12 -15.43 -17.24
CA TRP A 347 -13.98 -14.28 -17.03
C TRP A 347 -14.26 -13.51 -18.33
N GLU A 348 -13.24 -13.24 -19.13
CA GLU A 348 -13.39 -12.55 -20.42
C GLU A 348 -14.23 -13.36 -21.42
N ALA A 349 -14.14 -14.69 -21.38
CA ALA A 349 -14.96 -15.57 -22.20
C ALA A 349 -16.42 -15.64 -21.71
N PHE A 350 -16.64 -15.56 -20.40
CA PHE A 350 -17.95 -15.57 -19.75
C PHE A 350 -18.70 -14.26 -19.99
N TYR A 351 -18.05 -13.12 -19.77
CA TYR A 351 -18.68 -11.80 -19.82
C TYR A 351 -18.65 -11.21 -21.24
N ASP A 352 -19.73 -11.43 -22.00
CA ASP A 352 -19.95 -10.72 -23.26
C ASP A 352 -20.31 -9.26 -22.94
N GLY A 353 -19.32 -8.36 -22.98
CA GLY A 353 -19.39 -6.96 -22.55
C GLY A 353 -20.29 -6.02 -23.35
N ASP A 354 -21.38 -6.52 -23.92
CA ASP A 354 -22.34 -5.78 -24.72
C ASP A 354 -23.18 -4.84 -23.86
N ALA A 355 -22.66 -3.63 -23.68
CA ALA A 355 -23.35 -2.52 -23.02
C ALA A 355 -24.70 -2.16 -23.65
N SER A 356 -24.95 -2.58 -24.90
CA SER A 356 -26.21 -2.36 -25.62
C SER A 356 -27.35 -3.23 -25.11
N LYS A 357 -27.05 -4.36 -24.45
CA LYS A 357 -28.08 -5.30 -23.95
C LYS A 357 -28.65 -4.88 -22.58
N VAL A 358 -27.94 -4.02 -21.85
CA VAL A 358 -28.35 -3.61 -20.49
C VAL A 358 -29.30 -2.41 -20.58
N ASP A 359 -30.54 -2.59 -20.13
CA ASP A 359 -31.44 -1.47 -19.86
C ASP A 359 -30.89 -0.64 -18.69
N VAL A 360 -30.42 0.55 -19.02
CA VAL A 360 -29.80 1.51 -18.10
C VAL A 360 -30.74 1.94 -16.98
N GLU A 361 -32.03 2.11 -17.30
CA GLU A 361 -33.00 2.66 -16.37
C GLU A 361 -33.49 1.60 -15.39
N ALA A 362 -33.80 0.40 -15.89
CA ALA A 362 -34.04 -0.77 -15.06
C ALA A 362 -32.84 -1.09 -14.15
N TRP A 363 -31.61 -1.06 -14.68
CA TRP A 363 -30.40 -1.29 -13.87
C TRP A 363 -30.23 -0.26 -12.75
N SER A 364 -30.49 1.02 -13.05
CA SER A 364 -30.39 2.10 -12.05
C SER A 364 -31.45 1.94 -10.95
N ARG A 365 -32.68 1.55 -11.33
CA ARG A 365 -33.77 1.25 -10.37
C ARG A 365 -33.42 0.05 -9.49
N ARG A 366 -32.91 -1.04 -10.08
CA ARG A 366 -32.40 -2.19 -9.33
C ARG A 366 -31.34 -1.79 -8.32
N GLN A 367 -30.35 -0.99 -8.73
CA GLN A 367 -29.28 -0.54 -7.81
C GLN A 367 -29.81 0.35 -6.68
N TYR A 368 -30.82 1.17 -6.96
CA TYR A 368 -31.45 2.01 -5.95
C TYR A 368 -32.23 1.18 -4.92
N THR A 369 -33.03 0.20 -5.37
CA THR A 369 -33.80 -0.67 -4.47
C THR A 369 -32.88 -1.49 -3.57
N LEU A 370 -31.79 -2.04 -4.11
CA LEU A 370 -30.78 -2.76 -3.32
C LEU A 370 -30.16 -1.86 -2.26
N ARG A 371 -29.70 -0.65 -2.62
CA ARG A 371 -29.12 0.29 -1.64
C ARG A 371 -30.12 0.76 -0.58
N GLN A 372 -31.39 0.88 -0.92
CA GLN A 372 -32.43 1.21 0.08
C GLN A 372 -32.64 0.05 1.05
N ALA A 373 -32.72 -1.18 0.55
CA ALA A 373 -32.84 -2.37 1.38
C ALA A 373 -31.62 -2.53 2.32
N GLU A 374 -30.41 -2.33 1.79
CA GLU A 374 -29.18 -2.35 2.59
C GLU A 374 -29.20 -1.31 3.71
N ARG A 375 -29.62 -0.06 3.42
CA ARG A 375 -29.71 1.00 4.43
C ARG A 375 -30.72 0.69 5.52
N ARG A 376 -31.92 0.23 5.15
CA ARG A 376 -32.96 -0.14 6.11
C ARG A 376 -32.51 -1.28 7.01
N ALA A 377 -31.89 -2.31 6.45
CA ALA A 377 -31.37 -3.43 7.23
C ALA A 377 -30.26 -3.01 8.21
N ILE A 378 -29.41 -2.05 7.82
CA ILE A 378 -28.41 -1.46 8.72
C ILE A 378 -29.10 -0.67 9.84
N GLU A 379 -30.05 0.19 9.52
CA GLU A 379 -30.81 0.98 10.50
C GLU A 379 -31.54 0.06 11.50
N GLU A 380 -32.29 -0.92 11.01
CA GLU A 380 -33.00 -1.91 11.83
C GLU A 380 -32.06 -2.74 12.72
N TRP A 381 -30.85 -3.06 12.25
CA TRP A 381 -29.87 -3.75 13.09
C TRP A 381 -29.44 -2.87 14.27
N PHE A 382 -29.08 -1.63 13.99
CA PHE A 382 -28.53 -0.71 15.00
C PHE A 382 -29.60 -0.16 15.95
N ASP A 383 -30.89 -0.24 15.60
CA ASP A 383 -31.98 0.02 16.53
C ASP A 383 -32.10 -1.05 17.63
N LEU A 384 -31.62 -2.27 17.36
CA LEU A 384 -31.70 -3.42 18.28
C LEU A 384 -30.35 -3.77 18.92
N HIS A 385 -29.23 -3.41 18.28
CA HIS A 385 -27.89 -3.81 18.69
C HIS A 385 -26.90 -2.63 18.65
N ASP A 386 -26.09 -2.49 19.68
CA ASP A 386 -25.05 -1.45 19.74
C ASP A 386 -23.78 -1.81 18.95
N VAL A 387 -23.63 -3.08 18.53
CA VAL A 387 -22.38 -3.63 17.97
C VAL A 387 -22.66 -4.27 16.61
N PRO A 388 -21.75 -4.12 15.61
CA PRO A 388 -21.95 -4.70 14.28
C PRO A 388 -21.91 -6.23 14.21
N MET A 389 -21.38 -6.88 15.24
CA MET A 389 -21.39 -8.33 15.39
C MET A 389 -21.89 -8.66 16.79
N SER A 390 -22.92 -9.52 16.87
CA SER A 390 -23.49 -10.03 18.11
C SER A 390 -23.45 -11.55 18.10
N GLU A 391 -23.74 -12.19 19.24
CA GLU A 391 -23.90 -13.65 19.29
C GLU A 391 -24.98 -14.16 18.34
N HIS A 392 -25.96 -13.29 18.01
CA HIS A 392 -27.10 -13.61 17.15
C HIS A 392 -26.78 -13.48 15.65
N GLY A 393 -25.65 -12.89 15.27
CA GLY A 393 -25.25 -12.77 13.88
C GLY A 393 -24.39 -11.55 13.57
N SER A 394 -24.32 -11.21 12.29
CA SER A 394 -23.62 -10.03 11.80
C SER A 394 -24.61 -9.11 11.08
N VAL A 395 -24.45 -7.79 11.23
CA VAL A 395 -25.12 -6.77 10.40
C VAL A 395 -25.14 -7.19 8.95
N TRP A 396 -24.00 -7.68 8.46
CA TRP A 396 -23.80 -7.92 7.05
C TRP A 396 -24.59 -9.13 6.55
N LYS A 397 -24.87 -10.12 7.41
CA LYS A 397 -25.76 -11.24 7.06
C LYS A 397 -27.19 -10.75 6.87
N ASN A 398 -27.71 -9.95 7.80
CA ASN A 398 -29.04 -9.36 7.69
C ASN A 398 -29.15 -8.44 6.46
N VAL A 399 -28.11 -7.66 6.20
CA VAL A 399 -28.02 -6.81 4.99
C VAL A 399 -28.02 -7.68 3.72
N ALA A 400 -27.31 -8.80 3.72
CA ALA A 400 -27.27 -9.72 2.59
C ALA A 400 -28.64 -10.35 2.32
N GLU A 401 -29.32 -10.82 3.37
CA GLU A 401 -30.67 -11.38 3.28
C GLU A 401 -31.68 -10.35 2.78
N ALA A 402 -31.67 -9.13 3.34
CA ALA A 402 -32.51 -8.04 2.89
C ALA A 402 -32.23 -7.64 1.42
N ARG A 403 -30.96 -7.62 1.02
CA ARG A 403 -30.55 -7.37 -0.36
C ARG A 403 -31.08 -8.47 -1.30
N GLN A 404 -30.94 -9.74 -0.94
CA GLN A 404 -31.44 -10.88 -1.72
C GLN A 404 -32.97 -10.85 -1.83
N ALA A 405 -33.67 -10.57 -0.73
CA ALA A 405 -35.13 -10.43 -0.74
C ALA A 405 -35.58 -9.28 -1.65
N ALA A 406 -34.93 -8.12 -1.59
CA ALA A 406 -35.22 -6.98 -2.46
C ALA A 406 -34.91 -7.28 -3.93
N LEU A 407 -33.86 -8.05 -4.21
CA LEU A 407 -33.50 -8.51 -5.55
C LEU A 407 -34.59 -9.43 -6.12
N ASN A 408 -35.03 -10.42 -5.35
CA ASN A 408 -36.08 -11.35 -5.76
C ASN A 408 -37.40 -10.60 -6.05
N GLN A 409 -37.82 -9.72 -5.14
CA GLN A 409 -39.01 -8.89 -5.34
C GLN A 409 -38.92 -7.98 -6.57
N PHE A 410 -37.74 -7.49 -6.88
CA PHE A 410 -37.51 -6.65 -8.06
C PHE A 410 -37.58 -7.50 -9.33
N GLU A 411 -36.95 -8.67 -9.35
CA GLU A 411 -36.95 -9.59 -10.50
C GLU A 411 -38.34 -10.19 -10.77
N GLU A 412 -39.15 -10.41 -9.74
CA GLU A 412 -40.56 -10.80 -9.89
C GLU A 412 -41.40 -9.70 -10.59
N LYS A 413 -41.08 -8.42 -10.36
CA LYS A 413 -41.84 -7.28 -10.89
C LYS A 413 -41.38 -6.83 -12.27
N GLU A 414 -40.07 -6.68 -12.48
CA GLU A 414 -39.50 -6.15 -13.72
C GLU A 414 -38.88 -7.23 -14.62
N GLY A 415 -38.83 -8.48 -14.15
CA GLY A 415 -38.11 -9.56 -14.81
C GLY A 415 -36.60 -9.52 -14.55
N LYS A 416 -35.90 -10.58 -14.99
CA LYS A 416 -34.44 -10.66 -14.90
C LYS A 416 -33.79 -9.65 -15.87
N ILE A 417 -33.17 -8.60 -15.34
CA ILE A 417 -32.39 -7.63 -16.14
C ILE A 417 -31.13 -8.27 -16.72
N LEU A 418 -30.50 -9.15 -15.95
CA LEU A 418 -29.34 -9.90 -16.40
C LEU A 418 -29.84 -11.28 -16.83
N GLN A 419 -29.69 -11.60 -18.12
CA GLN A 419 -29.87 -12.96 -18.57
C GLN A 419 -28.79 -13.82 -17.91
N ASP A 420 -29.21 -14.93 -17.31
CA ASP A 420 -28.26 -15.99 -16.96
C ASP A 420 -27.57 -16.39 -18.26
N SER A 421 -26.24 -16.26 -18.30
CA SER A 421 -25.51 -16.67 -19.49
C SER A 421 -25.70 -18.18 -19.66
N ASP A 422 -26.01 -18.61 -20.89
CA ASP A 422 -26.03 -20.05 -21.23
C ASP A 422 -24.64 -20.70 -21.05
N LYS A 423 -23.59 -19.89 -20.97
CA LYS A 423 -22.23 -20.27 -20.58
C LYS A 423 -22.22 -20.58 -19.07
N GLY A 424 -21.86 -21.80 -18.71
CA GLY A 424 -21.73 -22.23 -17.31
C GLY A 424 -20.87 -21.27 -16.47
N LYS A 425 -21.20 -21.14 -15.19
CA LYS A 425 -20.42 -20.31 -14.25
C LYS A 425 -18.98 -20.84 -14.16
N PRO A 426 -17.96 -19.96 -14.10
CA PRO A 426 -16.59 -20.39 -13.89
C PRO A 426 -16.45 -21.12 -12.55
N ASP A 427 -15.60 -22.15 -12.49
CA ASP A 427 -15.40 -22.97 -11.28
C ASP A 427 -14.94 -22.14 -10.07
N TRP A 428 -14.17 -21.07 -10.32
CA TRP A 428 -13.68 -20.18 -9.28
C TRP A 428 -14.71 -19.17 -8.78
N ALA A 429 -15.91 -19.09 -9.37
CA ALA A 429 -16.93 -18.09 -9.04
C ALA A 429 -17.42 -18.17 -7.59
N GLU A 430 -17.28 -19.35 -6.96
CA GLU A 430 -17.73 -19.63 -5.59
C GLU A 430 -16.58 -19.64 -4.57
N LEU A 431 -15.33 -19.60 -5.03
CA LEU A 431 -14.15 -19.58 -4.15
C LEU A 431 -14.09 -18.26 -3.37
N ARG A 432 -14.41 -18.33 -2.07
CA ARG A 432 -14.33 -17.21 -1.11
C ARG A 432 -13.31 -17.42 0.01
N GLU A 433 -12.51 -18.47 -0.06
CA GLU A 433 -11.54 -18.77 1.00
C GLU A 433 -10.46 -17.68 1.05
N VAL A 434 -10.35 -17.01 2.19
CA VAL A 434 -9.33 -15.99 2.45
C VAL A 434 -8.32 -16.55 3.46
N LYS A 435 -7.04 -16.55 3.10
CA LYS A 435 -5.98 -17.05 3.98
C LYS A 435 -5.36 -15.89 4.75
N MET A 436 -5.33 -15.99 6.07
CA MET A 436 -4.76 -14.99 6.94
C MET A 436 -3.57 -15.55 7.72
N TYR A 437 -2.40 -14.92 7.59
CA TYR A 437 -1.19 -15.33 8.28
C TYR A 437 -0.82 -14.34 9.38
N TRP A 438 -0.52 -14.86 10.56
CA TRP A 438 -0.25 -14.07 11.77
C TRP A 438 1.20 -14.14 12.22
N ALA A 439 1.80 -12.99 12.55
CA ALA A 439 3.10 -12.98 13.25
C ALA A 439 2.99 -13.61 14.65
N ASP A 440 1.90 -13.32 15.35
CA ASP A 440 1.50 -13.93 16.61
C ASP A 440 0.05 -14.41 16.49
N LEU A 441 -0.21 -15.70 16.67
CA LEU A 441 -1.55 -16.28 16.56
C LEU A 441 -2.51 -15.73 17.63
N ASN A 442 -1.98 -15.30 18.78
CA ASN A 442 -2.81 -14.71 19.84
C ASN A 442 -3.39 -13.36 19.42
N ASP A 443 -2.75 -12.66 18.48
CA ASP A 443 -3.29 -11.40 17.97
C ASP A 443 -4.63 -11.61 17.24
N GLY A 444 -4.89 -12.81 16.70
CA GLY A 444 -6.19 -13.16 16.10
C GLY A 444 -7.36 -13.15 17.08
N LEU A 445 -7.08 -13.20 18.39
CA LEU A 445 -8.09 -13.17 19.45
C LEU A 445 -8.58 -11.75 19.78
N PHE A 446 -7.97 -10.70 19.21
CA PHE A 446 -8.46 -9.33 19.38
C PHE A 446 -9.79 -9.07 18.66
N ALA A 447 -10.14 -9.90 17.68
CA ALA A 447 -11.46 -9.88 17.06
C ALA A 447 -12.42 -10.76 17.85
N ALA A 448 -13.64 -10.28 18.07
CA ALA A 448 -14.69 -11.04 18.77
C ALA A 448 -15.07 -12.33 18.02
N SER A 449 -15.11 -12.26 16.68
CA SER A 449 -15.43 -13.39 15.81
C SER A 449 -14.83 -13.19 14.41
N TRP A 450 -14.65 -14.28 13.68
CA TRP A 450 -14.20 -14.30 12.29
C TRP A 450 -15.23 -14.98 11.39
N PRO A 451 -15.36 -14.56 10.12
CA PRO A 451 -16.23 -15.26 9.18
C PRO A 451 -15.64 -16.64 8.82
N GLN A 452 -16.53 -17.60 8.52
CA GLN A 452 -16.17 -19.02 8.35
C GLN A 452 -15.22 -19.29 7.17
N ASN A 453 -15.16 -18.39 6.19
CA ASN A 453 -14.31 -18.50 5.02
C ASN A 453 -12.87 -18.01 5.25
N VAL A 454 -12.52 -17.57 6.46
CA VAL A 454 -11.17 -17.13 6.80
C VAL A 454 -10.38 -18.27 7.43
N VAL A 455 -9.32 -18.69 6.76
CA VAL A 455 -8.40 -19.71 7.24
C VAL A 455 -7.19 -19.03 7.87
N HIS A 456 -6.98 -19.27 9.16
CA HIS A 456 -5.85 -18.71 9.89
C HIS A 456 -4.62 -19.63 9.81
N SER A 457 -3.44 -19.03 9.75
CA SER A 457 -2.17 -19.73 9.74
C SER A 457 -1.07 -18.90 10.39
N ARG A 458 0.03 -19.54 10.77
CA ARG A 458 1.20 -18.84 11.32
C ARG A 458 2.03 -18.26 10.17
N LEU A 459 2.40 -17.01 10.30
CA LEU A 459 3.35 -16.36 9.40
C LEU A 459 4.74 -16.94 9.65
N ALA A 460 5.45 -17.32 8.58
CA ALA A 460 6.76 -17.94 8.76
C ALA A 460 7.73 -16.93 9.41
N PRO A 461 8.51 -17.37 10.41
CA PRO A 461 9.35 -16.46 11.18
C PRO A 461 10.33 -15.70 10.28
N PHE A 462 10.45 -14.39 10.52
CA PHE A 462 11.51 -13.57 9.95
C PHE A 462 12.85 -14.24 10.27
N ASN A 463 13.62 -14.61 9.22
CA ASN A 463 15.01 -15.12 9.23
C ASN A 463 15.24 -16.61 8.91
N VAL A 464 14.24 -17.48 8.75
CA VAL A 464 14.51 -18.91 8.45
C VAL A 464 15.08 -19.17 7.04
N ALA A 465 15.00 -18.19 6.13
CA ALA A 465 15.56 -18.33 4.77
C ALA A 465 17.10 -18.21 4.68
N ARG A 466 17.83 -17.91 5.77
CA ARG A 466 19.30 -17.81 5.71
C ARG A 466 20.05 -19.14 5.72
N GLY A 467 19.38 -20.30 5.80
CA GLY A 467 20.15 -21.53 6.00
C GLY A 467 19.44 -22.86 5.85
N GLN A 468 18.50 -23.04 4.92
CA GLN A 468 18.32 -24.41 4.43
C GLN A 468 19.47 -24.72 3.45
N PRO A 469 20.44 -25.57 3.80
CA PRO A 469 21.39 -26.07 2.83
C PRO A 469 20.57 -26.79 1.76
N ARG A 470 20.53 -26.23 0.55
CA ARG A 470 19.97 -26.92 -0.60
C ARG A 470 20.69 -28.26 -0.72
N ARG A 471 20.03 -29.36 -0.33
CA ARG A 471 20.46 -30.68 -0.78
C ARG A 471 20.39 -30.65 -2.30
N PRO A 472 21.48 -30.87 -3.04
CA PRO A 472 21.41 -31.00 -4.47
C PRO A 472 20.60 -32.27 -4.78
N GLN A 473 19.30 -32.12 -5.01
CA GLN A 473 18.50 -33.17 -5.64
C GLN A 473 18.80 -33.13 -7.14
N GLY A 474 19.62 -34.07 -7.60
CA GLY A 474 19.91 -34.27 -9.01
C GLY A 474 21.33 -34.78 -9.27
N ALA A 475 21.45 -35.74 -10.19
CA ALA A 475 22.69 -36.41 -10.61
C ALA A 475 23.82 -35.48 -11.14
N ALA A 476 23.57 -34.17 -11.23
CA ALA A 476 24.58 -33.16 -11.56
C ALA A 476 25.60 -32.88 -10.43
N GLY A 477 25.34 -33.37 -9.21
CA GLY A 477 26.25 -33.19 -8.06
C GLY A 477 27.60 -33.92 -8.16
N ALA A 478 27.74 -34.89 -9.07
CA ALA A 478 28.98 -35.63 -9.26
C ALA A 478 30.02 -34.92 -10.14
N VAL A 479 29.58 -34.03 -11.06
CA VAL A 479 30.49 -33.39 -12.03
C VAL A 479 31.20 -32.17 -11.44
N LEU A 480 30.59 -31.48 -10.47
CA LEU A 480 31.19 -30.28 -9.88
C LEU A 480 32.31 -30.55 -8.87
N LYS A 481 32.50 -31.81 -8.45
CA LYS A 481 33.60 -32.21 -7.55
C LYS A 481 34.93 -32.41 -8.29
N GLN A 482 34.91 -32.67 -9.60
CA GLN A 482 36.13 -32.87 -10.40
C GLN A 482 36.73 -31.57 -10.99
N LEU A 483 36.01 -30.44 -10.92
CA LEU A 483 36.49 -29.14 -11.43
C LEU A 483 37.10 -28.24 -10.34
N LYS A 484 37.04 -28.64 -9.06
CA LYS A 484 37.57 -27.84 -7.94
C LYS A 484 39.06 -28.04 -7.68
N ASP A 485 39.72 -29.02 -8.31
CA ASP A 485 41.14 -29.29 -8.09
C ASP A 485 42.08 -28.55 -9.07
N ALA A 486 41.55 -27.72 -9.99
CA ALA A 486 42.35 -27.16 -11.08
C ALA A 486 42.63 -25.63 -11.03
N LYS A 487 42.09 -24.86 -10.08
CA LYS A 487 42.38 -23.40 -10.01
C LYS A 487 42.48 -22.91 -8.57
N LYS A 488 43.69 -22.97 -8.03
CA LYS A 488 44.09 -22.35 -6.77
C LYS A 488 45.09 -21.23 -7.05
N THR A 489 44.60 -20.11 -7.56
CA THR A 489 45.31 -18.83 -7.57
C THR A 489 44.28 -17.69 -7.54
N ASP A 490 44.54 -16.73 -6.64
CA ASP A 490 43.98 -15.37 -6.59
C ASP A 490 42.54 -15.19 -6.09
N GLN A 491 42.27 -15.60 -4.83
CA GLN A 491 41.04 -15.25 -4.09
C GLN A 491 41.33 -14.46 -2.80
N ALA A 492 42.28 -13.51 -2.81
CA ALA A 492 42.52 -12.62 -1.67
C ALA A 492 41.86 -11.24 -1.79
N GLU A 493 41.41 -10.82 -2.97
CA GLU A 493 40.88 -9.45 -3.18
C GLU A 493 39.36 -9.36 -3.41
N THR A 494 38.66 -10.49 -3.51
CA THR A 494 37.21 -10.50 -3.84
C THR A 494 36.28 -10.57 -2.61
N GLU A 495 36.84 -10.72 -1.41
CA GLU A 495 36.04 -10.81 -0.17
C GLU A 495 35.71 -9.45 0.44
N GLN A 496 36.55 -8.42 0.23
CA GLN A 496 36.28 -7.06 0.75
C GLN A 496 35.17 -6.33 -0.05
N THR A 497 35.00 -6.61 -1.34
CA THR A 497 33.91 -6.01 -2.14
C THR A 497 32.54 -6.69 -1.94
N ARG A 498 32.46 -7.78 -1.17
CA ARG A 498 31.18 -8.42 -0.80
C ARG A 498 30.51 -7.80 0.42
N GLN A 499 31.20 -6.95 1.18
CA GLN A 499 30.68 -6.41 2.44
C GLN A 499 29.96 -5.05 2.28
N ASP A 500 30.14 -4.34 1.16
CA ASP A 500 29.61 -2.97 0.98
C ASP A 500 28.39 -2.83 0.06
N THR A 501 27.63 -3.90 -0.20
CA THR A 501 26.33 -3.80 -0.90
C THR A 501 25.14 -4.00 0.05
N ILE A 502 25.12 -3.26 1.15
CA ILE A 502 23.94 -3.12 2.02
C ILE A 502 23.03 -2.02 1.44
N LEU A 503 22.34 -2.27 0.34
CA LEU A 503 21.38 -1.30 -0.23
C LEU A 503 20.11 -1.95 -0.81
N SER A 504 19.35 -2.59 0.08
CA SER A 504 17.98 -2.16 0.40
C SER A 504 17.53 -2.98 1.60
N LYS A 505 17.59 -2.38 2.80
CA LYS A 505 16.99 -2.98 3.99
C LYS A 505 15.47 -2.93 3.78
N SER A 506 14.89 -3.93 3.14
CA SER A 506 13.45 -4.17 3.13
C SER A 506 13.12 -5.22 4.19
N VAL A 507 12.06 -4.96 4.94
CA VAL A 507 11.46 -5.90 5.90
C VAL A 507 10.63 -6.89 5.06
N HIS A 508 10.92 -8.20 5.11
CA HIS A 508 10.31 -9.20 4.20
C HIS A 508 9.54 -10.31 4.94
N VAL A 509 8.27 -10.50 4.58
CA VAL A 509 7.32 -11.40 5.24
C VAL A 509 7.11 -12.75 4.53
N ILE A 510 7.72 -13.87 4.97
CA ILE A 510 7.58 -15.17 4.27
C ILE A 510 6.19 -15.77 4.56
N GLY A 511 5.33 -15.86 3.55
CA GLY A 511 4.15 -16.75 3.59
C GLY A 511 4.59 -18.20 3.43
N GLY A 512 4.05 -19.09 4.26
CA GLY A 512 4.35 -20.53 4.22
C GLY A 512 3.91 -21.17 2.91
N ARG A 513 4.58 -22.25 2.50
CA ARG A 513 4.14 -23.11 1.40
C ARG A 513 2.99 -24.01 1.86
N LEU A 514 2.17 -24.49 0.92
CA LEU A 514 1.08 -25.44 1.18
C LEU A 514 1.55 -26.73 1.87
N ASP A 515 2.84 -27.08 1.76
CA ASP A 515 3.40 -28.35 2.20
C ASP A 515 4.13 -28.29 3.55
N ASP A 516 4.07 -27.16 4.27
CA ASP A 516 4.95 -26.97 5.42
C ASP A 516 4.63 -27.93 6.60
N GLY A 517 3.53 -28.70 6.59
CA GLY A 517 3.36 -29.83 7.51
C GLY A 517 3.26 -29.45 9.01
N TRP A 518 2.94 -28.19 9.31
CA TRP A 518 3.01 -27.62 10.66
C TRP A 518 1.67 -27.52 11.41
N MET A 519 0.58 -28.15 10.93
CA MET A 519 -0.66 -28.25 11.72
C MET A 519 -1.19 -29.69 11.81
N PRO A 520 -1.39 -30.23 13.02
CA PRO A 520 -2.26 -31.38 13.25
C PRO A 520 -3.72 -31.01 12.92
N VAL A 521 -4.45 -31.95 12.32
CA VAL A 521 -5.87 -31.83 11.94
C VAL A 521 -6.78 -31.43 13.13
N GLU A 522 -6.33 -31.68 14.35
CA GLU A 522 -7.06 -31.45 15.61
C GLU A 522 -7.30 -29.96 15.94
N PHE A 523 -6.55 -29.02 15.35
CA PHE A 523 -6.76 -27.58 15.58
C PHE A 523 -7.80 -26.94 14.65
N ALA A 524 -8.25 -27.62 13.60
CA ALA A 524 -9.25 -27.11 12.67
C ALA A 524 -10.69 -27.23 13.19
N SER A 525 -10.95 -28.09 14.18
CA SER A 525 -12.27 -28.23 14.81
C SER A 525 -12.36 -27.34 16.04
N GLY A 526 -12.86 -26.12 15.87
CA GLY A 526 -13.06 -25.17 16.95
C GLY A 526 -13.90 -25.72 18.10
N VAL A 527 -13.50 -25.36 19.32
CA VAL A 527 -14.29 -25.05 20.53
C VAL A 527 -13.40 -25.34 21.75
N LYS A 528 -12.76 -24.30 22.28
CA LYS A 528 -12.57 -24.12 23.73
C LYS A 528 -12.64 -22.62 24.03
N GLN A 529 -13.42 -22.25 25.04
CA GLN A 529 -13.46 -20.89 25.58
C GLN A 529 -12.04 -20.49 26.04
N PRO A 530 -11.59 -19.25 25.77
CA PRO A 530 -10.29 -18.79 26.24
C PRO A 530 -10.27 -18.69 27.76
N ALA A 531 -9.14 -19.08 28.35
CA ALA A 531 -8.86 -18.86 29.75
C ALA A 531 -8.87 -17.34 30.07
N PRO A 532 -9.32 -16.94 31.28
CA PRO A 532 -9.38 -15.52 31.65
C PRO A 532 -8.00 -14.85 31.54
N LEU A 533 -7.98 -13.72 30.84
CA LEU A 533 -6.79 -12.90 30.62
C LEU A 533 -6.21 -12.43 31.96
N GLN A 534 -4.94 -12.76 32.21
CA GLN A 534 -4.20 -12.17 33.32
C GLN A 534 -3.80 -10.73 32.96
N PRO A 535 -3.90 -9.77 33.90
CA PRO A 535 -3.45 -8.41 33.67
C PRO A 535 -1.95 -8.39 33.39
N ARG A 536 -1.57 -7.73 32.29
CA ARG A 536 -0.19 -7.60 31.84
C ARG A 536 0.61 -6.75 32.84
N GLN A 537 1.68 -7.33 33.39
CA GLN A 537 2.65 -6.55 34.16
C GLN A 537 3.44 -5.61 33.22
N PRO A 538 3.75 -4.37 33.65
CA PRO A 538 4.58 -3.47 32.86
C PRO A 538 6.01 -4.01 32.76
N ASP A 539 6.51 -4.10 31.53
CA ASP A 539 7.88 -4.52 31.23
C ASP A 539 8.89 -3.48 31.79
N ALA A 540 9.90 -3.92 32.53
CA ALA A 540 10.85 -3.06 33.25
C ALA A 540 11.72 -2.15 32.35
N GLU A 541 11.74 -2.39 31.04
CA GLU A 541 12.53 -1.62 30.07
C GLU A 541 11.90 -0.25 29.72
N ASP A 542 10.63 0.00 30.10
CA ASP A 542 9.96 1.30 29.92
C ASP A 542 10.38 2.35 30.98
N LEU A 543 11.15 1.96 32.01
CA LEU A 543 11.58 2.82 33.12
C LEU A 543 12.91 3.54 32.91
N GLU A 544 13.83 3.01 32.08
CA GLU A 544 15.17 3.61 31.92
C GLU A 544 15.17 4.84 31.00
N ASP A 545 14.26 4.91 30.03
CA ASP A 545 14.20 6.01 29.05
C ASP A 545 13.55 7.31 29.62
N SER A 546 12.94 7.28 30.81
CA SER A 546 12.38 8.50 31.45
C SER A 546 13.43 9.36 32.15
N TYR A 547 14.52 8.76 32.64
CA TYR A 547 15.57 9.50 33.37
C TYR A 547 16.44 10.39 32.46
N ALA A 548 16.56 10.06 31.17
CA ALA A 548 17.32 10.86 30.22
C ALA A 548 16.59 12.17 29.79
N TYR A 549 15.30 12.33 30.11
CA TYR A 549 14.49 13.47 29.65
C TYR A 549 14.28 14.57 30.69
N GLU A 550 14.47 14.28 31.98
CA GLU A 550 14.33 15.29 33.05
C GLU A 550 15.55 16.22 33.13
N GLN A 551 16.74 15.73 32.78
CA GLN A 551 17.99 16.50 32.81
C GLN A 551 18.02 17.68 31.80
N ASP A 552 17.24 17.61 30.72
CA ASP A 552 17.13 18.67 29.72
C ASP A 552 16.11 19.76 30.10
N GLN A 553 15.20 19.51 31.05
CA GLN A 553 14.26 20.54 31.54
C GLN A 553 14.86 21.42 32.64
N GLU A 554 15.78 20.88 33.45
CA GLU A 554 16.43 21.67 34.51
C GLU A 554 17.44 22.69 33.97
N ARG A 555 17.98 22.50 32.76
CA ARG A 555 18.87 23.49 32.12
C ARG A 555 18.16 24.66 31.44
N GLY A 556 16.82 24.67 31.40
CA GLY A 556 16.03 25.67 30.66
C GLY A 556 15.37 26.77 31.49
N ARG A 557 15.41 26.71 32.83
CA ARG A 557 14.83 27.76 33.71
C ARG A 557 15.90 28.73 34.20
N GLY A 558 16.41 29.56 33.27
CA GLY A 558 17.16 30.77 33.59
C GLY A 558 16.30 32.01 33.30
N THR A 559 15.81 32.65 34.36
CA THR A 559 15.43 34.07 34.49
C THR A 559 15.19 34.87 33.20
N ALA A 560 13.93 34.96 32.77
CA ALA A 560 13.46 36.05 31.90
C ALA A 560 12.00 36.30 32.22
N GLY A 561 11.77 37.07 33.28
CA GLY A 561 10.47 37.49 33.73
C GLY A 561 10.59 38.87 34.35
N GLU A 562 10.58 39.89 33.49
CA GLU A 562 10.20 41.27 33.77
C GLU A 562 10.23 42.02 32.41
N ASP A 563 9.31 42.95 32.22
CA ASP A 563 9.18 43.86 31.07
C ASP A 563 8.41 43.42 29.82
N ILE A 564 7.11 43.09 29.95
CA ILE A 564 6.11 43.49 28.91
C ILE A 564 4.78 43.84 29.60
N ALA A 565 4.69 45.04 30.15
CA ALA A 565 3.41 45.65 30.56
C ALA A 565 3.48 47.17 30.40
N ALA A 566 3.46 47.67 29.16
CA ALA A 566 3.04 49.02 28.84
C ALA A 566 2.83 49.18 27.33
N VAL A 567 1.92 50.07 26.97
CA VAL A 567 1.62 50.58 25.62
C VAL A 567 0.61 49.77 24.83
N ARG A 568 -0.67 50.02 25.12
CA ARG A 568 -1.73 49.91 24.12
C ARG A 568 -2.84 50.94 24.39
N GLU A 569 -2.61 52.16 23.91
CA GLU A 569 -3.67 53.13 23.64
C GLU A 569 -3.24 53.98 22.42
N ASP A 570 -4.21 54.11 21.51
CA ASP A 570 -4.40 55.11 20.45
C ASP A 570 -3.36 55.28 19.33
N VAL A 571 -3.83 55.08 18.09
CA VAL A 571 -3.90 56.12 17.03
C VAL A 571 -4.69 55.55 15.84
N GLU A 572 -5.89 56.10 15.64
CA GLU A 572 -6.58 56.08 14.35
C GLU A 572 -6.07 57.22 13.45
N HIS A 573 -6.21 57.02 12.13
CA HIS A 573 -6.22 57.98 11.01
C HIS A 573 -5.03 58.00 10.04
N SER A 574 -5.41 57.68 8.79
CA SER A 574 -4.87 58.12 7.50
C SER A 574 -3.39 57.83 7.18
N ASN A 575 -3.17 56.91 6.23
CA ASN A 575 -2.60 57.37 4.96
C ASN A 575 -2.87 56.43 3.78
N THR A 576 -3.29 57.08 2.72
CA THR A 576 -3.46 56.65 1.35
C THR A 576 -2.15 56.22 0.70
N GLY A 577 -2.23 55.18 -0.15
CA GLY A 577 -1.57 55.21 -1.45
C GLY A 577 -0.29 54.40 -1.63
N ILE A 578 -0.24 53.76 -2.82
CA ILE A 578 0.95 53.32 -3.55
C ILE A 578 1.50 51.94 -3.13
N LEU A 579 1.00 50.88 -3.80
CA LEU A 579 1.81 50.02 -4.70
C LEU A 579 0.92 48.89 -5.27
N ALA A 580 0.10 49.25 -6.26
CA ALA A 580 -0.55 48.31 -7.16
C ALA A 580 0.19 48.34 -8.51
N ARG A 581 1.13 47.42 -8.73
CA ARG A 581 1.56 47.03 -10.08
C ARG A 581 1.90 45.54 -10.14
N GLY A 582 1.02 44.80 -10.80
CA GLY A 582 1.49 43.89 -11.84
C GLY A 582 1.31 42.39 -11.64
N TRP A 583 0.08 41.90 -11.45
CA TRP A 583 -0.28 40.54 -11.91
C TRP A 583 -1.64 40.58 -12.61
N GLY A 584 -1.61 40.94 -13.88
CA GLY A 584 -2.74 40.86 -14.79
C GLY A 584 -2.71 39.57 -15.61
N ARG A 585 -3.92 39.00 -15.79
CA ARG A 585 -4.36 37.98 -16.77
C ARG A 585 -4.14 36.51 -16.38
N VAL A 586 -5.22 35.87 -15.89
CA VAL A 586 -6.07 34.96 -16.69
C VAL A 586 -7.52 35.01 -16.16
N ARG A 587 -8.41 35.71 -16.88
CA ARG A 587 -9.85 35.36 -16.99
C ARG A 587 -9.91 34.23 -18.05
N GLY A 588 -10.78 33.24 -18.02
CA GLY A 588 -11.96 32.95 -17.23
C GLY A 588 -12.75 31.90 -18.01
N PHE A 589 -13.46 30.99 -17.36
CA PHE A 589 -14.57 30.22 -17.96
C PHE A 589 -15.26 29.40 -16.86
N PHE A 590 -16.06 30.06 -16.02
CA PHE A 590 -17.12 29.38 -15.27
C PHE A 590 -18.38 30.23 -15.32
N GLY A 591 -19.37 29.74 -16.06
CA GLY A 591 -20.71 30.29 -16.12
C GLY A 591 -21.42 30.08 -14.79
N ARG A 592 -21.83 31.19 -14.17
CA ARG A 592 -22.88 31.23 -13.15
C ARG A 592 -24.19 30.76 -13.78
N ARG A 593 -24.71 29.61 -13.36
CA ARG A 593 -26.15 29.32 -13.46
C ARG A 593 -26.80 29.76 -12.15
N LYS A 594 -27.69 30.74 -12.23
CA LYS A 594 -28.70 31.02 -11.21
C LYS A 594 -29.62 29.79 -11.11
N ARG A 595 -29.84 29.28 -9.90
CA ARG A 595 -30.98 28.44 -9.59
C ARG A 595 -32.03 29.36 -8.97
N GLU A 596 -33.14 29.51 -9.66
CA GLU A 596 -34.39 30.00 -9.08
C GLU A 596 -35.00 28.83 -8.29
N SER A 597 -35.30 29.10 -7.04
CA SER A 597 -36.07 28.23 -6.15
C SER A 597 -37.55 28.54 -6.35
N THR A 598 -38.29 27.64 -7.00
CA THR A 598 -39.75 27.60 -6.93
C THR A 598 -40.15 26.64 -5.82
N ILE A 599 -40.64 27.24 -4.73
CA ILE A 599 -41.44 26.61 -3.70
C ILE A 599 -42.80 26.31 -4.33
N TYR A 600 -43.25 25.06 -4.25
CA TYR A 600 -44.65 24.71 -4.40
C TYR A 600 -45.09 24.13 -3.05
N GLU A 601 -45.83 24.95 -2.31
CA GLU A 601 -46.86 24.50 -1.38
C GLU A 601 -48.05 24.06 -2.23
N ASP A 602 -48.62 22.89 -1.95
CA ASP A 602 -50.07 22.78 -1.70
C ASP A 602 -50.48 21.37 -1.27
N ARG A 603 -51.26 21.37 -0.18
CA ARG A 603 -52.40 20.51 0.22
C ARG A 603 -52.32 18.98 0.13
#